data_AF-M5UES6-F1
#
_entry.id   AF-M5UES6-F1
#
_cell.length_a   1.000
_cell.length_b   1.000
_cell.length_c   1.000
_cell.angle_alpha   90.00
_cell.angle_beta   90.00
_cell.angle_gamma   90.00
#
_symmetry.space_group_name_H-M   'P 1'
#
loop_
_entity.id
_entity.type
_entity.pdbx_description
1 polymer ?
#
loop_
_entity_poly.entity_id
_entity_poly.type
_entity_poly.pdbx_seq_one_letter_code
_entity_poly.pdbx_strand_id
1 'polypeptide(L)'
;MDAVARMAGKRTRRKRSHHDPATDLLPLSDMPSDLSLSDMPSNLSPSNLSPSGPAPARTSESPNVTDSEDAACVDAVSIDTADRVSEAIPSANYRVDQRSDPVPAVSRSIRTSETLIEGFGGNPFDPYHADRIEIAGFSGRPTEMIGGETRRELRDQVQSLCPPVPGVYGMFDRSGELIYVGKSNSLRNRLASYFGQSARGEKAGRIIEHTRAIQWETQPSDFAAQLREQSLIRRWVPRFNVQGVPERQRPVYLCLGRKPAETFYIASSPPAASECVAVEGPFFGAGRMSRVVDALNKTFRLRDCSQQTVFQFSEQLSLFDDSPRPGCLRLEIGTCLGPCAAACSRQEYATRVSEAESFLDGFNEEPLIATQQIMENAAANQQYELAGRARDTLKSLNYAQRKLGHLADARQKYSFIYAATGYDGKSIWYLIRRGEVIDVAAAPANASQYREIKPLMRTWASRLTAGNGKVTSDHPHTVSVVAAWFRKHRRELKQCFAPESAGRKYRHLSRVPVG
;
A
#
# COMPACT_ATOMS: atom_id res chain seq x y z
N MET A 1 -7.39 57.10 39.49
CA MET A 1 -8.21 55.88 39.30
C MET A 1 -7.50 55.05 38.26
N ASP A 2 -7.11 53.85 38.67
CA ASP A 2 -5.72 53.39 38.57
C ASP A 2 -5.25 52.92 37.19
N ALA A 3 -4.06 53.40 36.81
CA ALA A 3 -3.37 53.01 35.59
C ALA A 3 -1.85 53.11 35.77
N VAL A 4 -1.19 51.99 35.45
CA VAL A 4 0.14 51.82 34.83
C VAL A 4 1.41 52.11 35.65
N ALA A 5 2.15 51.03 35.91
CA ALA A 5 3.62 50.99 35.74
C ALA A 5 4.10 49.53 35.52
N ARG A 6 4.82 49.28 34.40
CA ARG A 6 5.62 48.07 34.18
C ARG A 6 6.99 48.47 33.64
N MET A 7 8.05 48.10 34.37
CA MET A 7 9.43 48.05 33.89
C MET A 7 10.08 46.72 34.29
N ALA A 8 10.83 46.16 33.32
CA ALA A 8 12.07 45.39 33.38
C ALA A 8 12.29 44.28 34.45
N GLY A 9 12.60 43.06 33.97
CA GLY A 9 13.18 41.99 34.78
C GLY A 9 13.89 40.92 33.94
N LYS A 10 15.23 40.92 34.02
CA LYS A 10 16.20 39.99 33.39
C LYS A 10 15.95 38.51 33.77
N ARG A 11 16.16 37.58 32.83
CA ARG A 11 16.24 36.13 33.11
C ARG A 11 17.64 35.58 32.81
N THR A 12 18.19 34.89 33.80
CA THR A 12 19.52 34.29 33.87
C THR A 12 19.56 32.88 33.26
N ARG A 13 20.74 32.55 32.73
CA ARG A 13 21.14 31.34 32.01
C ARG A 13 21.58 30.25 33.00
N ARG A 14 21.12 28.99 32.86
CA ARG A 14 21.67 27.82 33.55
C ARG A 14 22.03 26.71 32.56
N LYS A 15 23.29 26.27 32.59
CA LYS A 15 23.87 25.09 31.92
C LYS A 15 23.36 23.80 32.59
N ARG A 16 23.15 22.74 31.80
CA ARG A 16 23.27 21.33 32.26
C ARG A 16 23.89 20.47 31.16
N SER A 17 24.67 19.52 31.63
CA SER A 17 25.70 18.68 31.00
C SER A 17 25.18 17.39 30.37
N HIS A 18 26.00 16.83 29.48
CA HIS A 18 25.90 15.50 28.88
C HIS A 18 26.08 14.35 29.89
N HIS A 19 25.38 13.23 29.66
CA HIS A 19 25.81 11.90 30.06
C HIS A 19 25.18 10.82 29.15
N ASP A 20 26.04 9.95 28.60
CA ASP A 20 25.73 8.66 27.97
C ASP A 20 25.28 7.61 29.00
N PRO A 21 24.66 6.49 28.56
CA PRO A 21 24.84 5.24 29.26
C PRO A 21 25.28 4.08 28.32
N ALA A 22 26.38 3.44 28.72
CA ALA A 22 26.77 2.11 28.29
C ALA A 22 26.23 1.06 29.29
N THR A 23 25.84 -0.09 28.74
CA THR A 23 26.06 -1.48 29.20
C THR A 23 25.97 -1.79 30.71
N ASP A 24 24.95 -2.56 31.11
CA ASP A 24 24.93 -3.30 32.39
C ASP A 24 24.77 -4.81 32.13
N LEU A 25 25.78 -5.55 32.59
CA LEU A 25 25.84 -7.00 32.75
C LEU A 25 25.49 -7.36 34.21
N LEU A 26 24.75 -8.45 34.42
CA LEU A 26 24.54 -9.10 35.72
C LEU A 26 24.48 -10.63 35.54
N PRO A 27 24.70 -11.43 36.62
CA PRO A 27 25.80 -12.41 36.67
C PRO A 27 25.40 -13.89 36.70
N LEU A 28 26.44 -14.74 36.62
CA LEU A 28 26.44 -16.21 36.77
C LEU A 28 26.50 -16.65 38.24
N SER A 29 25.65 -17.61 38.63
CA SER A 29 25.92 -18.65 39.65
C SER A 29 24.79 -19.69 39.70
N ASP A 30 25.06 -20.93 39.26
CA ASP A 30 24.85 -22.19 39.99
C ASP A 30 24.89 -23.42 39.05
N MET A 31 25.80 -24.34 39.38
CA MET A 31 26.16 -25.62 38.74
C MET A 31 25.11 -26.73 39.07
N PRO A 32 25.05 -27.88 38.35
CA PRO A 32 26.02 -28.97 38.55
C PRO A 32 26.53 -29.67 37.28
N SER A 33 27.77 -30.13 37.41
CA SER A 33 28.55 -31.08 36.63
C SER A 33 27.99 -32.50 36.61
N ASP A 34 27.96 -33.14 35.45
CA ASP A 34 28.62 -34.45 35.20
C ASP A 34 28.34 -34.97 33.77
N LEU A 35 29.25 -35.85 33.30
CA LEU A 35 29.21 -36.74 32.12
C LEU A 35 30.04 -36.34 30.87
N SER A 36 31.34 -36.63 31.01
CA SER A 36 32.20 -37.49 30.16
C SER A 36 32.29 -37.32 28.64
N LEU A 37 33.55 -37.15 28.21
CA LEU A 37 34.09 -37.34 26.85
C LEU A 37 33.89 -38.76 26.31
N SER A 38 33.45 -38.88 25.05
CA SER A 38 34.03 -39.79 24.04
C SER A 38 33.41 -39.49 22.66
N ASP A 39 34.20 -39.71 21.61
CA ASP A 39 33.81 -39.83 20.19
C ASP A 39 33.75 -38.56 19.32
N MET A 40 34.94 -38.12 18.93
CA MET A 40 35.20 -37.57 17.59
C MET A 40 35.44 -38.71 16.60
N PRO A 41 35.05 -38.55 15.32
CA PRO A 41 35.99 -38.88 14.27
C PRO A 41 36.30 -37.66 13.41
N SER A 42 37.57 -37.29 13.52
CA SER A 42 38.39 -36.56 12.55
C SER A 42 38.25 -37.10 11.13
N ASN A 43 37.98 -36.22 10.17
CA ASN A 43 38.48 -36.32 8.80
C ASN A 43 38.28 -34.99 8.08
N LEU A 44 39.37 -34.30 7.76
CA LEU A 44 39.55 -33.45 6.58
C LEU A 44 41.01 -32.96 6.60
N SER A 45 41.87 -33.62 5.82
CA SER A 45 43.17 -33.06 5.41
C SER A 45 43.01 -32.33 4.07
N PRO A 46 43.67 -31.17 3.89
CA PRO A 46 43.64 -30.41 2.64
C PRO A 46 44.74 -30.91 1.69
N SER A 47 44.45 -31.01 0.39
CA SER A 47 45.52 -31.14 -0.61
C SER A 47 45.13 -30.63 -2.00
N ASN A 48 46.03 -29.77 -2.49
CA ASN A 48 46.44 -29.57 -3.88
C ASN A 48 45.55 -28.74 -4.82
N LEU A 49 45.81 -27.44 -4.84
CA LEU A 49 45.74 -26.59 -6.03
C LEU A 49 47.17 -26.22 -6.44
N SER A 50 47.61 -26.70 -7.60
CA SER A 50 48.72 -26.11 -8.37
C SER A 50 48.13 -25.55 -9.67
N PRO A 51 48.50 -24.32 -10.09
CA PRO A 51 48.01 -23.73 -11.31
C PRO A 51 48.94 -24.03 -12.49
N SER A 52 48.38 -24.31 -13.66
CA SER A 52 49.11 -24.30 -14.93
C SER A 52 48.25 -23.65 -16.01
N GLY A 53 48.79 -22.62 -16.66
CA GLY A 53 48.13 -21.87 -17.74
C GLY A 53 48.76 -20.49 -17.93
N PRO A 54 49.38 -20.18 -19.09
CA PRO A 54 50.38 -19.13 -19.21
C PRO A 54 49.80 -17.74 -19.55
N ALA A 55 50.55 -16.71 -19.15
CA ALA A 55 50.32 -15.30 -19.47
C ALA A 55 50.62 -14.97 -20.95
N PRO A 56 49.86 -14.06 -21.59
CA PRO A 56 50.26 -13.47 -22.85
C PRO A 56 51.12 -12.20 -22.64
N ALA A 57 52.07 -12.06 -23.56
CA ALA A 57 53.12 -11.05 -23.60
C ALA A 57 52.62 -9.61 -23.79
N ARG A 58 53.38 -8.70 -23.18
CA ARG A 58 53.35 -7.25 -23.45
C ARG A 58 53.89 -6.98 -24.85
N THR A 59 53.22 -6.12 -25.60
CA THR A 59 53.88 -5.24 -26.58
C THR A 59 53.35 -3.83 -26.40
N SER A 60 54.31 -2.93 -26.19
CA SER A 60 54.22 -1.49 -26.22
C SER A 60 54.15 -1.00 -27.66
N GLU A 61 53.32 0.01 -27.94
CA GLU A 61 53.70 1.18 -28.76
C GLU A 61 52.56 2.20 -28.77
N SER A 62 52.88 3.43 -28.37
CA SER A 62 52.09 4.64 -28.64
C SER A 62 52.74 5.37 -29.82
N PRO A 63 51.99 6.23 -30.52
CA PRO A 63 52.30 7.66 -30.31
C PRO A 63 51.08 8.59 -30.26
N ASN A 64 51.26 9.68 -29.50
CA ASN A 64 50.48 10.92 -29.52
C ASN A 64 50.44 11.55 -30.91
N VAL A 65 49.31 12.18 -31.29
CA VAL A 65 49.22 13.56 -31.81
C VAL A 65 47.83 14.14 -31.48
N THR A 66 47.81 15.46 -31.35
CA THR A 66 46.95 16.46 -30.72
C THR A 66 45.65 16.89 -31.44
N ASP A 67 44.76 17.45 -30.60
CA ASP A 67 43.91 18.64 -30.77
C ASP A 67 42.69 18.73 -31.72
N SER A 68 41.67 19.38 -31.15
CA SER A 68 40.71 20.36 -31.70
C SER A 68 39.33 19.92 -32.21
N GLU A 69 38.33 20.50 -31.54
CA GLU A 69 37.16 21.23 -32.05
C GLU A 69 35.94 20.51 -32.67
N ASP A 70 34.81 20.84 -32.04
CA ASP A 70 33.51 21.21 -32.62
C ASP A 70 32.55 20.20 -33.28
N ALA A 71 31.28 20.60 -33.13
CA ALA A 71 30.10 20.30 -33.93
C ALA A 71 29.10 19.25 -33.40
N ALA A 72 27.97 19.80 -32.98
CA ALA A 72 26.66 19.17 -32.91
C ALA A 72 26.15 18.78 -34.31
N CYS A 73 25.40 17.68 -34.40
CA CYS A 73 24.23 17.47 -35.27
C CYS A 73 23.56 16.15 -34.84
N VAL A 74 22.33 16.13 -34.34
CA VAL A 74 21.06 15.88 -35.07
C VAL A 74 21.19 15.07 -36.37
N ASP A 75 20.51 13.91 -36.38
CA ASP A 75 19.76 13.31 -37.49
C ASP A 75 19.00 12.10 -36.89
N ALA A 76 17.66 12.03 -36.84
CA ALA A 76 16.66 12.06 -37.91
C ALA A 76 16.88 10.95 -38.95
N VAL A 77 16.20 9.81 -38.78
CA VAL A 77 15.93 8.87 -39.87
C VAL A 77 14.45 8.50 -39.86
N SER A 78 13.77 8.98 -40.89
CA SER A 78 12.42 8.62 -41.35
C SER A 78 12.43 7.22 -41.97
N ILE A 79 11.46 6.36 -41.64
CA ILE A 79 10.27 5.94 -42.44
C ILE A 79 10.60 5.25 -43.78
N ASP A 80 10.26 3.95 -43.87
CA ASP A 80 9.32 3.30 -44.83
C ASP A 80 9.48 1.76 -44.70
N THR A 81 8.51 0.85 -44.85
CA THR A 81 7.17 0.84 -45.47
C THR A 81 6.38 -0.39 -44.97
N ALA A 82 5.03 -0.30 -45.00
CA ALA A 82 3.99 -1.32 -45.27
C ALA A 82 4.06 -2.71 -44.58
N ASP A 83 3.02 -3.17 -43.87
CA ASP A 83 1.82 -3.70 -44.53
C ASP A 83 0.51 -3.53 -43.74
N ARG A 84 -0.57 -3.32 -44.49
CA ARG A 84 -1.97 -3.12 -44.04
C ARG A 84 -2.71 -4.46 -43.96
N VAL A 85 -3.54 -4.65 -42.92
CA VAL A 85 -4.92 -5.14 -43.08
C VAL A 85 -5.84 -4.38 -42.12
N SER A 86 -6.89 -3.82 -42.71
CA SER A 86 -7.90 -2.93 -42.13
C SER A 86 -9.08 -3.67 -41.50
N GLU A 87 -9.65 -3.12 -40.43
CA GLU A 87 -11.10 -3.13 -40.19
C GLU A 87 -11.51 -1.88 -39.38
N ALA A 88 -12.39 -1.06 -39.98
CA ALA A 88 -13.05 0.13 -39.40
C ALA A 88 -14.23 -0.31 -38.50
N ILE A 89 -14.91 0.49 -37.66
CA ILE A 89 -15.74 1.72 -37.88
C ILE A 89 -16.01 2.40 -36.47
N PRO A 90 -16.73 3.55 -36.32
CA PRO A 90 -16.30 4.95 -36.37
C PRO A 90 -16.48 5.75 -35.04
N SER A 91 -15.80 6.91 -34.94
CA SER A 91 -16.07 7.96 -33.94
C SER A 91 -17.02 9.03 -34.51
N ALA A 92 -18.09 9.36 -33.79
CA ALA A 92 -19.04 10.41 -34.16
C ALA A 92 -18.70 11.76 -33.50
N ASN A 93 -18.52 12.77 -34.34
CA ASN A 93 -18.40 14.18 -33.98
C ASN A 93 -19.77 14.77 -33.59
N TYR A 94 -19.83 15.58 -32.52
CA TYR A 94 -20.99 16.45 -32.26
C TYR A 94 -20.58 17.93 -32.35
N ARG A 95 -21.29 18.64 -33.24
CA ARG A 95 -21.20 20.09 -33.49
C ARG A 95 -21.88 20.87 -32.36
N VAL A 96 -21.30 22.00 -31.97
CA VAL A 96 -21.91 23.03 -31.12
C VAL A 96 -22.66 24.01 -32.02
N ASP A 97 -23.95 24.21 -31.78
CA ASP A 97 -24.75 25.26 -32.41
C ASP A 97 -24.97 26.40 -31.40
N GLN A 98 -24.66 27.63 -31.83
CA GLN A 98 -24.76 28.87 -31.05
C GLN A 98 -26.00 29.63 -31.50
N ARG A 99 -26.98 29.83 -30.61
CA ARG A 99 -27.95 30.93 -30.73
C ARG A 99 -28.21 31.56 -29.37
N SER A 100 -27.92 32.84 -29.32
CA SER A 100 -28.16 33.79 -28.24
C SER A 100 -29.49 34.50 -28.46
N ASP A 101 -30.31 34.65 -27.42
CA ASP A 101 -31.36 35.67 -27.31
C ASP A 101 -31.69 35.95 -25.82
N PRO A 102 -32.30 37.11 -25.47
CA PRO A 102 -31.87 37.94 -24.33
C PRO A 102 -32.63 37.71 -23.02
N VAL A 103 -31.97 38.06 -21.90
CA VAL A 103 -32.47 38.00 -20.52
C VAL A 103 -33.31 39.25 -20.18
N PRO A 104 -34.53 39.13 -19.64
CA PRO A 104 -35.19 40.24 -18.96
C PRO A 104 -34.76 40.29 -17.48
N ALA A 105 -34.43 41.47 -17.01
CA ALA A 105 -34.26 41.76 -15.59
C ALA A 105 -35.64 41.75 -14.88
N VAL A 106 -35.69 41.32 -13.60
CA VAL A 106 -36.33 42.04 -12.48
C VAL A 106 -36.42 41.18 -11.19
N SER A 107 -35.96 41.82 -10.10
CA SER A 107 -36.35 41.72 -8.68
C SER A 107 -36.02 40.50 -7.78
N ARG A 108 -35.43 40.89 -6.64
CA ARG A 108 -35.31 40.18 -5.36
C ARG A 108 -36.61 39.51 -4.90
N SER A 109 -36.55 38.21 -4.62
CA SER A 109 -36.95 37.68 -3.30
C SER A 109 -36.34 36.28 -3.11
N ILE A 110 -35.80 36.04 -1.92
CA ILE A 110 -35.17 34.77 -1.51
C ILE A 110 -36.29 33.75 -1.29
N ARG A 111 -36.32 32.69 -2.09
CA ARG A 111 -36.85 31.38 -1.70
C ARG A 111 -35.87 30.32 -2.16
N THR A 112 -35.38 29.57 -1.18
CA THR A 112 -34.67 28.31 -1.31
C THR A 112 -35.51 27.35 -2.15
N SER A 113 -35.12 27.11 -3.39
CA SER A 113 -35.61 26.00 -4.20
C SER A 113 -34.43 25.34 -4.90
N GLU A 114 -34.28 24.06 -4.61
CA GLU A 114 -33.80 23.00 -5.49
C GLU A 114 -33.69 23.45 -6.95
N THR A 115 -32.48 23.34 -7.52
CA THR A 115 -32.05 23.53 -8.92
C THR A 115 -30.97 24.60 -9.07
N LEU A 116 -29.75 24.24 -8.68
CA LEU A 116 -28.52 24.82 -9.24
C LEU A 116 -27.42 23.77 -9.10
N ILE A 117 -27.37 22.89 -10.10
CA ILE A 117 -26.23 22.17 -10.72
C ILE A 117 -26.89 21.04 -11.55
N GLU A 118 -27.24 21.35 -12.80
CA GLU A 118 -27.38 20.30 -13.82
C GLU A 118 -25.95 19.93 -14.24
N GLY A 119 -25.49 18.77 -13.76
CA GLY A 119 -24.13 18.28 -14.02
C GLY A 119 -23.77 17.00 -13.27
N PHE A 120 -24.46 16.70 -12.17
CA PHE A 120 -24.40 15.41 -11.50
C PHE A 120 -25.80 15.05 -11.01
N GLY A 121 -26.23 13.81 -11.22
CA GLY A 121 -27.43 13.26 -10.55
C GLY A 121 -27.31 13.29 -9.03
N GLY A 122 -28.30 12.71 -8.34
CA GLY A 122 -28.47 12.79 -6.89
C GLY A 122 -27.19 12.65 -6.05
N ASN A 123 -26.94 13.68 -5.23
CA ASN A 123 -26.06 13.76 -4.05
C ASN A 123 -24.92 12.69 -3.97
N PRO A 124 -23.64 13.03 -4.22
CA PRO A 124 -22.55 12.06 -4.23
C PRO A 124 -22.13 11.50 -2.86
N PHE A 125 -22.71 12.03 -1.78
CA PHE A 125 -22.62 11.49 -0.41
C PHE A 125 -23.89 10.75 0.00
N ASP A 126 -24.91 10.69 -0.86
CA ASP A 126 -26.09 9.87 -0.67
C ASP A 126 -25.70 8.38 -0.74
N PRO A 127 -25.82 7.64 0.38
CA PRO A 127 -25.47 6.23 0.43
C PRO A 127 -26.40 5.34 -0.44
N TYR A 128 -27.50 5.85 -1.01
CA TYR A 128 -28.53 5.00 -1.61
C TYR A 128 -28.40 4.69 -3.11
N HIS A 129 -27.34 5.15 -3.81
CA HIS A 129 -27.29 5.03 -5.28
C HIS A 129 -26.18 4.19 -5.93
N ALA A 130 -25.41 3.34 -5.22
CA ALA A 130 -24.77 2.21 -5.96
C ALA A 130 -24.49 0.94 -5.18
N ASP A 131 -23.99 0.96 -3.94
CA ASP A 131 -23.52 -0.29 -3.32
C ASP A 131 -23.91 -0.34 -1.85
N ARG A 132 -25.02 -1.00 -1.56
CA ARG A 132 -25.51 -1.25 -0.20
C ARG A 132 -24.60 -2.28 0.50
N ILE A 133 -23.79 -1.83 1.47
CA ILE A 133 -23.71 -2.56 2.75
C ILE A 133 -24.85 -2.02 3.60
N GLU A 134 -26.03 -2.62 3.48
CA GLU A 134 -27.14 -2.34 4.40
C GLU A 134 -26.77 -2.84 5.80
N ILE A 135 -26.34 -1.93 6.66
CA ILE A 135 -26.25 -2.22 8.08
C ILE A 135 -27.69 -2.26 8.60
N ALA A 136 -28.23 -3.46 8.79
CA ALA A 136 -29.55 -3.65 9.39
C ALA A 136 -29.67 -2.83 10.70
N GLY A 137 -30.63 -1.90 10.74
CA GLY A 137 -30.89 -1.04 11.90
C GLY A 137 -30.15 0.31 11.96
N PHE A 138 -29.44 0.71 10.90
CA PHE A 138 -28.77 2.01 10.82
C PHE A 138 -29.41 2.91 9.76
N SER A 139 -30.21 3.90 10.17
CA SER A 139 -30.57 5.02 9.29
C SER A 139 -29.29 5.77 8.91
N GLY A 140 -29.12 6.14 7.65
CA GLY A 140 -27.92 6.86 7.17
C GLY A 140 -27.52 8.02 8.09
N ARG A 141 -26.21 8.22 8.29
CA ARG A 141 -25.71 9.28 9.17
C ARG A 141 -26.09 10.66 8.59
N PRO A 142 -26.35 11.66 9.45
CA PRO A 142 -26.74 12.98 8.99
C PRO A 142 -25.66 13.54 8.07
N THR A 143 -26.10 13.98 6.91
CA THR A 143 -25.27 14.63 5.91
C THR A 143 -25.75 16.07 5.78
N GLU A 144 -24.83 17.02 5.90
CA GLU A 144 -25.14 18.44 5.76
C GLU A 144 -24.25 19.02 4.67
N MET A 145 -24.79 19.97 3.91
CA MET A 145 -24.08 20.70 2.88
C MET A 145 -24.23 22.20 3.12
N ILE A 146 -23.13 22.92 2.91
CA ILE A 146 -23.08 24.38 2.91
C ILE A 146 -22.53 24.87 1.57
N GLY A 147 -22.98 26.05 1.14
CA GLY A 147 -22.49 26.75 -0.04
C GLY A 147 -22.04 28.16 0.32
N GLY A 148 -21.10 28.71 -0.43
CA GLY A 148 -20.66 30.10 -0.27
C GLY A 148 -19.91 30.61 -1.48
N GLU A 149 -20.14 31.87 -1.83
CA GLU A 149 -19.46 32.53 -2.94
C GLU A 149 -18.05 32.97 -2.55
N THR A 150 -17.87 33.30 -1.26
CA THR A 150 -16.59 33.73 -0.71
C THR A 150 -16.00 32.71 0.27
N ARG A 151 -14.65 32.67 0.36
CA ARG A 151 -13.95 31.89 1.38
C ARG A 151 -14.36 32.27 2.80
N ARG A 152 -14.78 33.52 3.01
CA ARG A 152 -15.25 34.02 4.32
C ARG A 152 -16.58 33.38 4.69
N GLU A 153 -17.56 33.38 3.78
CA GLU A 153 -18.86 32.76 4.02
C GLU A 153 -18.74 31.27 4.34
N LEU A 154 -17.96 30.54 3.54
CA LEU A 154 -17.72 29.11 3.78
C LEU A 154 -17.09 28.87 5.16
N ARG A 155 -16.12 29.70 5.55
CA ARG A 155 -15.48 29.60 6.88
C ARG A 155 -16.49 29.84 7.99
N ASP A 156 -17.28 30.90 7.89
CA ASP A 156 -18.21 31.30 8.94
C ASP A 156 -19.32 30.24 9.11
N GLN A 157 -19.78 29.63 8.01
CA GLN A 157 -20.71 28.49 8.03
C GLN A 157 -20.10 27.19 8.57
N VAL A 158 -18.84 26.86 8.25
CA VAL A 158 -18.12 25.73 8.86
C VAL A 158 -18.03 25.91 10.37
N GLN A 159 -17.76 27.14 10.84
CA GLN A 159 -17.62 27.42 12.27
C GLN A 159 -18.94 27.28 13.03
N SER A 160 -20.07 27.68 12.42
CA SER A 160 -21.38 27.66 13.06
C SER A 160 -22.05 26.28 12.98
N LEU A 161 -22.01 25.61 11.82
CA LEU A 161 -22.82 24.42 11.57
C LEU A 161 -22.04 23.11 11.77
N CYS A 162 -20.75 23.06 11.41
CA CYS A 162 -20.04 21.79 11.39
C CYS A 162 -19.76 21.27 12.81
N PRO A 163 -20.11 20.02 13.16
CA PRO A 163 -19.85 19.48 14.49
C PRO A 163 -18.37 19.10 14.69
N PRO A 164 -17.83 19.17 15.92
CA PRO A 164 -16.44 18.78 16.21
C PRO A 164 -16.25 17.26 16.40
N VAL A 165 -16.94 16.42 15.61
CA VAL A 165 -16.99 14.95 15.73
C VAL A 165 -16.24 14.27 14.57
N PRO A 166 -15.96 12.95 14.64
CA PRO A 166 -15.38 12.21 13.53
C PRO A 166 -16.30 12.20 12.30
N GLY A 167 -15.71 12.18 11.12
CA GLY A 167 -16.48 12.14 9.88
C GLY A 167 -15.65 12.27 8.61
N VAL A 168 -16.36 12.25 7.50
CA VAL A 168 -15.83 12.53 6.16
C VAL A 168 -16.43 13.82 5.62
N TYR A 169 -15.68 14.52 4.79
CA TYR A 169 -16.13 15.73 4.12
C TYR A 169 -15.75 15.72 2.64
N GLY A 170 -16.61 16.30 1.83
CA GLY A 170 -16.41 16.58 0.42
C GLY A 170 -16.32 18.08 0.18
N MET A 171 -15.46 18.47 -0.76
CA MET A 171 -15.40 19.82 -1.29
C MET A 171 -15.75 19.80 -2.76
N PHE A 172 -16.58 20.75 -3.17
CA PHE A 172 -17.13 20.84 -4.51
C PHE A 172 -16.74 22.15 -5.15
N ASP A 173 -16.53 22.16 -6.46
CA ASP A 173 -16.28 23.40 -7.18
C ASP A 173 -17.55 24.10 -7.68
N ARG A 174 -17.36 25.18 -8.45
CA ARG A 174 -18.44 25.97 -9.05
C ARG A 174 -19.38 25.15 -9.93
N SER A 175 -18.88 24.11 -10.59
CA SER A 175 -19.71 23.20 -11.42
C SER A 175 -20.43 22.14 -10.59
N GLY A 176 -20.21 22.11 -9.27
CA GLY A 176 -20.73 21.07 -8.40
C GLY A 176 -19.97 19.75 -8.52
N GLU A 177 -18.77 19.75 -9.12
CA GLU A 177 -17.93 18.56 -9.18
C GLU A 177 -17.28 18.31 -7.82
N LEU A 178 -17.27 17.05 -7.34
CA LEU A 178 -16.54 16.66 -6.14
C LEU A 178 -15.03 16.67 -6.43
N ILE A 179 -14.33 17.68 -5.92
CA ILE A 179 -12.91 17.89 -6.22
C ILE A 179 -11.97 17.31 -5.17
N TYR A 180 -12.46 17.12 -3.94
CA TYR A 180 -11.68 16.58 -2.83
C TYR A 180 -12.56 15.89 -1.79
N VAL A 181 -12.09 14.74 -1.28
CA VAL A 181 -12.65 14.05 -0.12
C VAL A 181 -11.56 13.94 0.96
N GLY A 182 -11.94 14.19 2.20
CA GLY A 182 -11.06 13.95 3.34
C GLY A 182 -11.80 13.43 4.56
N LYS A 183 -11.06 12.82 5.50
CA LYS A 183 -11.56 12.43 6.83
C LYS A 183 -11.02 13.31 7.95
N SER A 184 -11.68 13.26 9.09
CA SER A 184 -11.20 13.84 10.35
C SER A 184 -11.73 13.11 11.58
N ASN A 185 -10.97 13.18 12.68
CA ASN A 185 -11.49 12.86 14.03
C ASN A 185 -12.32 14.02 14.62
N SER A 186 -12.15 15.24 14.09
CA SER A 186 -12.93 16.42 14.43
C SER A 186 -13.15 17.24 13.16
N LEU A 187 -14.34 17.11 12.57
CA LEU A 187 -14.70 17.73 11.28
C LEU A 187 -14.49 19.25 11.32
N ARG A 188 -15.06 19.95 12.31
CA ARG A 188 -14.93 21.41 12.47
C ARG A 188 -13.46 21.87 12.45
N ASN A 189 -12.62 21.28 13.28
CA ASN A 189 -11.20 21.68 13.39
C ASN A 189 -10.45 21.46 12.06
N ARG A 190 -10.73 20.35 11.39
CA ARG A 190 -10.08 20.02 10.12
C ARG A 190 -10.54 20.93 8.99
N LEU A 191 -11.84 21.17 8.86
CA LEU A 191 -12.38 22.08 7.85
C LEU A 191 -11.93 23.52 8.09
N ALA A 192 -11.92 23.98 9.34
CA ALA A 192 -11.40 25.30 9.72
C ALA A 192 -9.94 25.49 9.29
N SER A 193 -9.12 24.44 9.31
CA SER A 193 -7.68 24.51 8.94
C SER A 193 -7.43 24.94 7.50
N TYR A 194 -8.35 24.67 6.56
CA TYR A 194 -8.24 25.11 5.17
C TYR A 194 -8.34 26.63 4.99
N PHE A 195 -8.89 27.33 5.98
CA PHE A 195 -9.03 28.79 5.97
C PHE A 195 -7.89 29.50 6.70
N GLY A 196 -6.96 28.75 7.31
CA GLY A 196 -5.79 29.31 8.00
C GLY A 196 -4.74 29.91 7.05
N GLN A 197 -3.88 30.79 7.58
CA GLN A 197 -2.81 31.42 6.80
C GLN A 197 -1.75 30.41 6.30
N SER A 198 -1.49 29.36 7.07
CA SER A 198 -0.56 28.28 6.71
C SER A 198 -1.00 27.45 5.50
N ALA A 199 -2.27 27.50 5.11
CA ALA A 199 -2.76 26.79 3.92
C ALA A 199 -2.38 27.50 2.61
N ARG A 200 -1.89 28.75 2.66
CA ARG A 200 -1.55 29.55 1.47
C ARG A 200 -0.26 29.00 0.82
N GLY A 201 -0.32 28.70 -0.48
CA GLY A 201 0.79 28.14 -1.27
C GLY A 201 0.89 26.61 -1.29
N GLU A 202 0.16 25.92 -0.41
CA GLU A 202 0.14 24.46 -0.35
C GLU A 202 -1.01 23.85 -1.16
N LYS A 203 -1.03 22.50 -1.24
CA LYS A 203 -2.15 21.74 -1.80
C LYS A 203 -3.50 22.13 -1.18
N ALA A 204 -3.54 22.37 0.13
CA ALA A 204 -4.75 22.78 0.85
C ALA A 204 -5.31 24.11 0.35
N GLY A 205 -4.43 25.07 0.03
CA GLY A 205 -4.80 26.38 -0.53
C GLY A 205 -5.47 26.26 -1.89
N ARG A 206 -4.91 25.40 -2.78
CA ARG A 206 -5.51 25.12 -4.08
C ARG A 206 -6.89 24.48 -3.97
N ILE A 207 -7.06 23.51 -3.08
CA ILE A 207 -8.37 22.85 -2.88
C ILE A 207 -9.42 23.90 -2.50
N ILE A 208 -9.16 24.67 -1.43
CA ILE A 208 -10.16 25.61 -0.90
C ILE A 208 -10.43 26.80 -1.83
N GLU A 209 -9.49 27.16 -2.70
CA GLU A 209 -9.67 28.18 -3.73
C GLU A 209 -10.70 27.76 -4.79
N HIS A 210 -10.67 26.48 -5.18
CA HIS A 210 -11.65 25.91 -6.11
C HIS A 210 -12.98 25.56 -5.44
N THR A 211 -13.04 25.43 -4.10
CA THR A 211 -14.25 25.06 -3.37
C THR A 211 -15.33 26.15 -3.39
N ARG A 212 -16.57 25.76 -3.65
CA ARG A 212 -17.81 26.57 -3.55
C ARG A 212 -18.88 25.95 -2.68
N ALA A 213 -18.85 24.63 -2.50
CA ALA A 213 -19.67 23.95 -1.51
C ALA A 213 -18.85 22.95 -0.70
N ILE A 214 -19.25 22.73 0.54
CA ILE A 214 -18.65 21.72 1.43
C ILE A 214 -19.79 20.86 1.96
N GLN A 215 -19.63 19.55 1.88
CA GLN A 215 -20.55 18.58 2.46
C GLN A 215 -19.82 17.75 3.50
N TRP A 216 -20.47 17.35 4.58
CA TRP A 216 -19.92 16.41 5.54
C TRP A 216 -20.93 15.35 5.96
N GLU A 217 -20.41 14.16 6.24
CA GLU A 217 -21.13 13.01 6.77
C GLU A 217 -20.45 12.61 8.09
N THR A 218 -21.19 12.68 9.20
CA THR A 218 -20.65 12.29 10.50
C THR A 218 -20.43 10.78 10.58
N GLN A 219 -19.40 10.35 11.29
CA GLN A 219 -19.05 8.95 11.46
C GLN A 219 -18.87 8.64 12.94
N PRO A 220 -19.24 7.43 13.40
CA PRO A 220 -19.16 7.09 14.81
C PRO A 220 -17.73 7.17 15.35
N SER A 221 -16.74 6.77 14.55
CA SER A 221 -15.34 6.71 14.96
C SER A 221 -14.40 7.14 13.83
N ASP A 222 -13.14 7.43 14.17
CA ASP A 222 -12.09 7.71 13.17
C ASP A 222 -11.82 6.50 12.26
N PHE A 223 -12.01 5.27 12.76
CA PHE A 223 -11.94 4.06 11.95
C PHE A 223 -13.04 4.03 10.87
N ALA A 224 -14.29 4.32 11.26
CA ALA A 224 -15.41 4.40 10.33
C ALA A 224 -15.19 5.51 9.29
N ALA A 225 -14.70 6.67 9.72
CA ALA A 225 -14.34 7.77 8.83
C ALA A 225 -13.23 7.39 7.84
N GLN A 226 -12.23 6.62 8.27
CA GLN A 226 -11.15 6.16 7.41
C GLN A 226 -11.66 5.17 6.34
N LEU A 227 -12.53 4.23 6.70
CA LEU A 227 -13.13 3.30 5.74
C LEU A 227 -14.04 4.04 4.75
N ARG A 228 -14.87 4.97 5.23
CA ARG A 228 -15.79 5.76 4.40
C ARG A 228 -15.05 6.70 3.44
N GLU A 229 -13.98 7.36 3.89
CA GLU A 229 -13.13 8.18 3.01
C GLU A 229 -12.54 7.33 1.88
N GLN A 230 -12.01 6.16 2.21
CA GLN A 230 -11.42 5.28 1.21
C GLN A 230 -12.46 4.82 0.18
N SER A 231 -13.69 4.48 0.61
CA SER A 231 -14.74 4.09 -0.34
C SER A 231 -15.18 5.24 -1.25
N LEU A 232 -15.33 6.46 -0.71
CA LEU A 232 -15.68 7.65 -1.48
C LEU A 232 -14.59 8.05 -2.49
N ILE A 233 -13.31 8.03 -2.09
CA ILE A 233 -12.21 8.33 -3.01
C ILE A 233 -12.15 7.29 -4.13
N ARG A 234 -12.39 6.01 -3.83
CA ARG A 234 -12.37 4.95 -4.84
C ARG A 234 -13.54 5.05 -5.82
N ARG A 235 -14.71 5.48 -5.35
CA ARG A 235 -15.91 5.64 -6.18
C ARG A 235 -15.83 6.87 -7.08
N TRP A 236 -15.39 8.01 -6.55
CA TRP A 236 -15.50 9.31 -7.25
C TRP A 236 -14.19 9.83 -7.84
N VAL A 237 -13.05 9.28 -7.42
CA VAL A 237 -11.71 9.66 -7.90
C VAL A 237 -11.50 11.19 -7.98
N PRO A 238 -11.70 11.95 -6.87
CA PRO A 238 -11.65 13.41 -6.93
C PRO A 238 -10.27 13.91 -7.37
N ARG A 239 -10.21 14.92 -8.23
CA ARG A 239 -8.96 15.39 -8.87
C ARG A 239 -7.85 15.81 -7.91
N PHE A 240 -8.18 16.32 -6.72
CA PHE A 240 -7.18 16.68 -5.71
C PHE A 240 -6.81 15.53 -4.77
N ASN A 241 -7.50 14.39 -4.79
CA ASN A 241 -7.08 13.21 -4.05
C ASN A 241 -5.91 12.53 -4.77
N VAL A 242 -4.87 12.17 -4.02
CA VAL A 242 -3.68 11.48 -4.54
C VAL A 242 -3.52 10.11 -3.87
N GLN A 243 -3.80 10.05 -2.58
CA GLN A 243 -3.87 8.82 -1.82
C GLN A 243 -5.28 8.22 -1.94
N GLY A 244 -5.39 6.89 -1.99
CA GLY A 244 -6.67 6.16 -2.09
C GLY A 244 -7.27 6.07 -3.49
N VAL A 245 -6.73 6.80 -4.47
CA VAL A 245 -7.23 6.81 -5.86
C VAL A 245 -6.90 5.48 -6.57
N PRO A 246 -7.91 4.71 -7.05
CA PRO A 246 -7.71 3.40 -7.68
C PRO A 246 -6.77 3.42 -8.88
N GLU A 247 -6.89 4.43 -9.75
CA GLU A 247 -6.07 4.51 -10.97
C GLU A 247 -4.57 4.62 -10.65
N ARG A 248 -4.23 5.32 -9.56
CA ARG A 248 -2.86 5.51 -9.06
C ARG A 248 -2.45 4.48 -8.00
N GLN A 249 -3.40 3.72 -7.46
CA GLN A 249 -3.23 2.72 -6.42
C GLN A 249 -3.91 1.40 -6.82
N ARG A 250 -3.62 0.92 -8.02
CA ARG A 250 -4.06 -0.42 -8.44
C ARG A 250 -3.38 -1.45 -7.54
N PRO A 251 -4.14 -2.39 -6.94
CA PRO A 251 -3.54 -3.47 -6.19
C PRO A 251 -2.69 -4.31 -7.15
N VAL A 252 -1.53 -4.73 -6.68
CA VAL A 252 -0.69 -5.71 -7.35
C VAL A 252 -0.37 -6.84 -6.39
N TYR A 253 -0.29 -8.04 -6.92
CA TYR A 253 0.05 -9.24 -6.19
C TYR A 253 1.45 -9.66 -6.60
N LEU A 254 2.32 -9.89 -5.62
CA LEU A 254 3.63 -10.50 -5.83
C LEU A 254 3.41 -12.00 -5.96
N CYS A 255 3.75 -12.56 -7.11
CA CYS A 255 3.50 -13.96 -7.43
C CYS A 255 4.82 -14.65 -7.75
N LEU A 256 4.95 -15.91 -7.33
CA LEU A 256 6.03 -16.83 -7.69
C LEU A 256 5.43 -18.03 -8.42
N GLY A 257 6.08 -18.52 -9.47
CA GLY A 257 5.70 -19.77 -10.12
C GLY A 257 5.19 -19.67 -11.55
N ARG A 258 5.41 -18.54 -12.24
CA ARG A 258 5.00 -18.43 -13.66
C ARG A 258 5.79 -19.42 -14.52
N LYS A 259 5.12 -20.40 -15.12
CA LYS A 259 5.67 -21.35 -16.11
C LYS A 259 6.23 -20.64 -17.35
N PRO A 260 7.12 -21.27 -18.15
CA PRO A 260 7.58 -22.67 -18.10
C PRO A 260 8.71 -22.96 -17.10
N ALA A 261 9.52 -21.97 -16.74
CA ALA A 261 10.42 -22.02 -15.58
C ALA A 261 9.98 -20.95 -14.58
N GLU A 262 9.83 -21.29 -13.30
CA GLU A 262 9.22 -20.45 -12.28
C GLU A 262 9.97 -19.12 -12.09
N THR A 263 9.24 -18.02 -11.99
CA THR A 263 9.79 -16.66 -11.77
C THR A 263 8.88 -15.87 -10.85
N PHE A 264 9.44 -14.84 -10.21
CA PHE A 264 8.64 -13.77 -9.65
C PHE A 264 8.02 -12.90 -10.74
N TYR A 265 6.81 -12.42 -10.49
CA TYR A 265 6.10 -11.46 -11.32
C TYR A 265 5.05 -10.70 -10.50
N ILE A 266 4.52 -9.63 -11.07
CA ILE A 266 3.36 -8.93 -10.52
C ILE A 266 2.11 -9.26 -11.34
N ALA A 267 0.98 -9.45 -10.67
CA ALA A 267 -0.34 -9.62 -11.29
C ALA A 267 -1.33 -8.56 -10.76
N SER A 268 -2.25 -8.12 -11.61
CA SER A 268 -3.31 -7.15 -11.22
C SER A 268 -4.40 -7.78 -10.35
N SER A 269 -4.54 -9.11 -10.44
CA SER A 269 -5.47 -9.94 -9.68
C SER A 269 -4.73 -11.17 -9.18
N PRO A 270 -5.15 -11.78 -8.05
CA PRO A 270 -4.49 -12.97 -7.55
C PRO A 270 -4.73 -14.15 -8.52
N PRO A 271 -3.67 -14.81 -9.01
CA PRO A 271 -3.79 -16.01 -9.84
C PRO A 271 -4.47 -17.16 -9.08
N ALA A 272 -4.99 -18.14 -9.83
CA ALA A 272 -5.50 -19.36 -9.22
C ALA A 272 -4.37 -20.11 -8.50
N ALA A 273 -4.67 -20.74 -7.36
CA ALA A 273 -3.66 -21.45 -6.58
C ALA A 273 -2.94 -22.58 -7.36
N SER A 274 -3.55 -23.11 -8.42
CA SER A 274 -2.96 -24.11 -9.31
C SER A 274 -1.95 -23.53 -10.31
N GLU A 275 -1.93 -22.20 -10.52
CA GLU A 275 -1.13 -21.52 -11.55
C GLU A 275 0.17 -20.91 -11.00
N CYS A 276 0.34 -20.90 -9.68
CA CYS A 276 1.43 -20.23 -8.99
C CYS A 276 1.82 -20.99 -7.73
N VAL A 277 3.10 -20.94 -7.39
CA VAL A 277 3.65 -21.48 -6.14
C VAL A 277 3.16 -20.63 -4.97
N ALA A 278 3.37 -19.32 -5.05
CA ALA A 278 3.00 -18.38 -3.98
C ALA A 278 2.39 -17.09 -4.53
N VAL A 279 1.49 -16.48 -3.75
CA VAL A 279 0.80 -15.22 -4.10
C VAL A 279 0.62 -14.39 -2.84
N GLU A 280 1.32 -13.25 -2.82
CA GLU A 280 1.30 -12.31 -1.71
C GLU A 280 0.76 -10.95 -2.12
N GLY A 281 -0.15 -10.41 -1.31
CA GLY A 281 -0.80 -9.13 -1.59
C GLY A 281 -2.16 -8.96 -0.90
N PRO A 282 -2.84 -7.83 -1.18
CA PRO A 282 -2.48 -6.82 -2.18
C PRO A 282 -1.35 -5.87 -1.71
N PHE A 283 -0.49 -5.48 -2.65
CA PHE A 283 0.45 -4.38 -2.49
C PHE A 283 0.05 -3.20 -3.39
N PHE A 284 0.57 -2.00 -3.06
CA PHE A 284 0.31 -0.78 -3.81
C PHE A 284 1.61 -0.17 -4.32
N GLY A 285 1.56 0.44 -5.51
CA GLY A 285 2.71 1.03 -6.18
C GLY A 285 3.43 0.04 -7.09
N ALA A 286 2.84 -0.25 -8.25
CA ALA A 286 3.33 -1.21 -9.23
C ALA A 286 4.81 -1.00 -9.58
N GLY A 287 5.25 0.23 -9.84
CA GLY A 287 6.65 0.51 -10.17
C GLY A 287 7.65 0.18 -9.06
N ARG A 288 7.26 0.31 -7.78
CA ARG A 288 8.12 -0.10 -6.66
C ARG A 288 8.11 -1.63 -6.51
N MET A 289 6.97 -2.27 -6.70
CA MET A 289 6.86 -3.73 -6.66
C MET A 289 7.58 -4.39 -7.85
N SER A 290 7.64 -3.74 -9.01
CA SER A 290 8.44 -4.21 -10.16
C SER A 290 9.92 -4.28 -9.79
N ARG A 291 10.47 -3.22 -9.15
CA ARG A 291 11.86 -3.24 -8.66
C ARG A 291 12.10 -4.33 -7.60
N VAL A 292 11.09 -4.63 -6.78
CA VAL A 292 11.15 -5.76 -5.84
C VAL A 292 11.24 -7.08 -6.59
N VAL A 293 10.39 -7.30 -7.60
CA VAL A 293 10.44 -8.51 -8.45
C VAL A 293 11.81 -8.64 -9.12
N ASP A 294 12.35 -7.55 -9.68
CA ASP A 294 13.67 -7.57 -10.32
C ASP A 294 14.78 -7.93 -9.32
N ALA A 295 14.74 -7.35 -8.11
CA ALA A 295 15.69 -7.67 -7.05
C ALA A 295 15.57 -9.14 -6.62
N LEU A 296 14.35 -9.63 -6.39
CA LEU A 296 14.10 -11.02 -5.99
C LEU A 296 14.59 -12.00 -7.06
N ASN A 297 14.24 -11.78 -8.34
CA ASN A 297 14.68 -12.65 -9.44
C ASN A 297 16.21 -12.68 -9.55
N LYS A 298 16.89 -11.54 -9.40
CA LYS A 298 18.37 -11.49 -9.42
C LYS A 298 18.99 -12.22 -8.23
N THR A 299 18.46 -11.99 -7.03
CA THR A 299 18.97 -12.58 -5.79
C THR A 299 18.83 -14.10 -5.78
N PHE A 300 17.69 -14.63 -6.21
CA PHE A 300 17.46 -16.09 -6.30
C PHE A 300 17.88 -16.69 -7.65
N ARG A 301 18.53 -15.89 -8.53
CA ARG A 301 18.98 -16.30 -9.87
C ARG A 301 17.87 -16.92 -10.75
N LEU A 302 16.64 -16.45 -10.58
CA LEU A 302 15.50 -16.87 -11.37
C LEU A 302 15.45 -16.12 -12.71
N ARG A 303 14.84 -16.74 -13.71
CA ARG A 303 14.68 -16.18 -15.05
C ARG A 303 13.74 -14.96 -15.04
N ASP A 304 13.99 -13.96 -15.88
CA ASP A 304 13.06 -12.86 -16.19
C ASP A 304 12.76 -12.76 -17.70
N CYS A 305 13.27 -13.71 -18.49
CA CYS A 305 13.10 -13.73 -19.95
C CYS A 305 11.63 -13.79 -20.35
N SER A 306 11.33 -13.29 -21.56
CA SER A 306 10.00 -13.36 -22.17
C SER A 306 9.42 -14.78 -22.15
N GLN A 307 8.10 -14.90 -22.00
CA GLN A 307 7.41 -16.20 -22.03
C GLN A 307 7.47 -16.90 -23.39
N GLN A 308 7.78 -16.16 -24.45
CA GLN A 308 8.00 -16.72 -25.78
C GLN A 308 9.36 -17.42 -25.92
N THR A 309 10.27 -17.21 -24.95
CA THR A 309 11.57 -17.89 -24.94
C THR A 309 11.34 -19.37 -24.70
N VAL A 310 12.01 -20.22 -25.48
CA VAL A 310 12.02 -21.66 -25.25
C VAL A 310 12.91 -21.95 -24.05
N PHE A 311 12.41 -22.72 -23.09
CA PHE A 311 13.16 -23.14 -21.92
C PHE A 311 13.42 -24.64 -22.00
N GLN A 312 14.69 -25.00 -21.80
CA GLN A 312 15.17 -26.37 -21.84
C GLN A 312 16.22 -26.52 -20.74
N PHE A 313 15.94 -27.40 -19.79
CA PHE A 313 16.87 -27.78 -18.74
C PHE A 313 17.93 -28.76 -19.26
N SER A 314 19.08 -28.82 -18.61
CA SER A 314 20.25 -29.60 -19.06
C SER A 314 19.98 -31.10 -19.21
N GLU A 315 19.05 -31.66 -18.43
CA GLU A 315 18.67 -33.08 -18.47
C GLU A 315 17.62 -33.43 -19.53
N GLN A 316 17.07 -32.45 -20.24
CA GLN A 316 16.06 -32.71 -21.27
C GLN A 316 16.71 -33.13 -22.58
N LEU A 317 16.49 -34.39 -22.95
CA LEU A 317 16.95 -34.96 -24.21
C LEU A 317 16.35 -34.19 -25.40
N SER A 318 17.22 -33.72 -26.31
CA SER A 318 16.83 -33.22 -27.62
C SER A 318 17.07 -34.31 -28.67
N LEU A 319 16.17 -34.44 -29.63
CA LEU A 319 16.33 -35.35 -30.77
C LEU A 319 17.37 -34.84 -31.78
N PHE A 320 17.72 -33.56 -31.71
CA PHE A 320 18.70 -32.89 -32.55
C PHE A 320 19.76 -32.22 -31.67
N ASP A 321 21.02 -32.18 -32.11
CA ASP A 321 22.10 -31.37 -31.53
C ASP A 321 21.83 -29.88 -31.79
N ASP A 322 20.75 -29.36 -31.23
CA ASP A 322 20.56 -27.93 -31.08
C ASP A 322 21.60 -27.47 -30.07
N SER A 323 22.75 -27.01 -30.57
CA SER A 323 23.78 -26.43 -29.73
C SER A 323 23.11 -25.40 -28.80
N PRO A 324 23.28 -25.51 -27.47
CA PRO A 324 22.67 -24.56 -26.54
C PRO A 324 23.04 -23.15 -26.99
N ARG A 325 22.03 -22.29 -27.14
CA ARG A 325 22.20 -20.95 -27.70
C ARG A 325 23.35 -20.23 -26.96
N PRO A 326 24.44 -19.83 -27.64
CA PRO A 326 25.47 -19.05 -26.99
C PRO A 326 24.91 -17.69 -26.54
N GLY A 327 25.42 -17.17 -25.41
CA GLY A 327 25.31 -15.74 -25.09
C GLY A 327 24.12 -15.29 -24.24
N CYS A 328 23.69 -16.07 -23.24
CA CYS A 328 22.81 -15.53 -22.22
C CYS A 328 23.61 -14.63 -21.26
N LEU A 329 23.62 -13.32 -21.52
CA LEU A 329 24.30 -12.34 -20.67
C LEU A 329 23.97 -12.51 -19.18
N ARG A 330 22.72 -12.83 -18.86
CA ARG A 330 22.30 -12.99 -17.46
C ARG A 330 22.92 -14.19 -16.75
N LEU A 331 23.17 -15.27 -17.50
CA LEU A 331 23.92 -16.43 -17.02
C LEU A 331 25.38 -16.04 -16.79
N GLU A 332 25.99 -15.37 -17.76
CA GLU A 332 27.41 -14.94 -17.70
C GLU A 332 27.68 -14.01 -16.52
N ILE A 333 26.77 -13.05 -16.25
CA ILE A 333 26.89 -12.14 -15.09
C ILE A 333 26.32 -12.73 -13.78
N GLY A 334 25.86 -13.99 -13.78
CA GLY A 334 25.39 -14.70 -12.59
C GLY A 334 24.06 -14.24 -11.99
N THR A 335 23.21 -13.54 -12.75
CA THR A 335 21.87 -13.10 -12.33
C THR A 335 20.75 -14.10 -12.66
N CYS A 336 21.09 -15.18 -13.37
CA CYS A 336 20.20 -16.27 -13.72
C CYS A 336 20.96 -17.59 -13.77
N LEU A 337 20.32 -18.72 -13.44
CA LEU A 337 20.87 -20.05 -13.68
C LEU A 337 20.84 -20.48 -15.16
N GLY A 338 20.16 -19.74 -16.02
CA GLY A 338 20.15 -19.99 -17.47
C GLY A 338 19.35 -21.23 -17.93
N PRO A 339 18.10 -21.47 -17.47
CA PRO A 339 17.28 -22.59 -17.95
C PRO A 339 16.84 -22.46 -19.43
N CYS A 340 17.11 -21.34 -20.09
CA CYS A 340 16.88 -21.18 -21.53
C CYS A 340 18.10 -21.56 -22.38
N ALA A 341 19.26 -21.72 -21.74
CA ALA A 341 20.53 -22.10 -22.37
C ALA A 341 20.96 -23.51 -21.94
N ALA A 342 20.06 -24.31 -21.36
CA ALA A 342 20.36 -25.64 -20.82
C ALA A 342 21.55 -25.66 -19.84
N ALA A 343 21.76 -24.56 -19.10
CA ALA A 343 22.91 -24.40 -18.20
C ALA A 343 22.66 -24.93 -16.78
N CYS A 344 21.43 -25.28 -16.44
CA CYS A 344 21.07 -25.85 -15.15
C CYS A 344 20.03 -26.96 -15.32
N SER A 345 19.98 -27.86 -14.35
CA SER A 345 18.94 -28.88 -14.27
C SER A 345 17.64 -28.33 -13.68
N ARG A 346 16.52 -29.03 -13.90
CA ARG A 346 15.24 -28.68 -13.26
C ARG A 346 15.34 -28.74 -11.74
N GLN A 347 16.08 -29.70 -11.19
CA GLN A 347 16.23 -29.86 -9.74
C GLN A 347 16.99 -28.67 -9.13
N GLU A 348 18.12 -28.26 -9.72
CA GLU A 348 18.88 -27.09 -9.26
C GLU A 348 18.04 -25.81 -9.31
N TYR A 349 17.25 -25.65 -10.38
CA TYR A 349 16.35 -24.51 -10.50
C TYR A 349 15.24 -24.56 -9.45
N ALA A 350 14.64 -25.74 -9.21
CA ALA A 350 13.61 -25.93 -8.19
C ALA A 350 14.12 -25.64 -6.78
N THR A 351 15.39 -25.94 -6.46
CA THR A 351 16.00 -25.54 -5.18
C THR A 351 15.98 -24.03 -5.00
N ARG A 352 16.35 -23.26 -6.03
CA ARG A 352 16.28 -21.78 -5.97
C ARG A 352 14.86 -21.25 -5.83
N VAL A 353 13.89 -21.92 -6.46
CA VAL A 353 12.46 -21.59 -6.31
C VAL A 353 11.99 -21.86 -4.88
N SER A 354 12.45 -22.95 -4.25
CA SER A 354 12.14 -23.26 -2.86
C SER A 354 12.76 -22.27 -1.86
N GLU A 355 14.01 -21.84 -2.09
CA GLU A 355 14.64 -20.76 -1.32
C GLU A 355 13.84 -19.45 -1.42
N ALA A 356 13.36 -19.14 -2.63
CA ALA A 356 12.54 -17.97 -2.92
C ALA A 356 11.16 -18.04 -2.24
N GLU A 357 10.54 -19.21 -2.21
CA GLU A 357 9.31 -19.46 -1.46
C GLU A 357 9.52 -19.31 0.05
N SER A 358 10.59 -19.88 0.59
CA SER A 358 10.96 -19.76 2.02
C SER A 358 11.18 -18.30 2.45
N PHE A 359 11.71 -17.45 1.56
CA PHE A 359 11.81 -16.01 1.79
C PHE A 359 10.44 -15.32 1.83
N LEU A 360 9.49 -15.71 0.95
CA LEU A 360 8.14 -15.15 0.98
C LEU A 360 7.40 -15.49 2.28
N ASP A 361 7.60 -16.70 2.79
CA ASP A 361 7.03 -17.16 4.06
C ASP A 361 7.69 -16.49 5.28
N GLY A 362 8.85 -15.87 5.09
CA GLY A 362 9.60 -15.17 6.13
C GLY A 362 10.51 -16.08 6.97
N PHE A 363 10.75 -17.32 6.53
CA PHE A 363 11.66 -18.25 7.22
C PHE A 363 13.13 -18.05 6.80
N ASN A 364 13.38 -17.45 5.65
CA ASN A 364 14.73 -17.22 5.13
C ASN A 364 15.09 -15.72 5.08
N GLU A 365 16.04 -15.30 5.91
CA GLU A 365 16.62 -13.94 5.90
C GLU A 365 18.04 -13.88 5.29
N GLU A 366 18.62 -15.02 4.95
CA GLU A 366 19.98 -15.14 4.40
C GLU A 366 20.22 -14.21 3.19
N PRO A 367 19.28 -14.04 2.23
CA PRO A 367 19.49 -13.14 1.10
C PRO A 367 19.75 -11.68 1.49
N LEU A 368 19.19 -11.21 2.62
CA LEU A 368 19.41 -9.86 3.12
C LEU A 368 20.82 -9.72 3.68
N ILE A 369 21.24 -10.69 4.49
CA ILE A 369 22.56 -10.73 5.11
C ILE A 369 23.64 -10.81 4.04
N ALA A 370 23.49 -11.72 3.08
CA ALA A 370 24.44 -11.89 1.97
C ALA A 370 24.55 -10.61 1.11
N THR A 371 23.42 -9.97 0.79
CA THR A 371 23.44 -8.72 0.00
C THR A 371 24.09 -7.56 0.78
N GLN A 372 23.86 -7.48 2.10
CA GLN A 372 24.52 -6.49 2.96
C GLN A 372 26.04 -6.70 2.98
N GLN A 373 26.51 -7.94 3.14
CA GLN A 373 27.93 -8.25 3.12
C GLN A 373 28.59 -7.91 1.78
N ILE A 374 27.92 -8.18 0.65
CA ILE A 374 28.41 -7.77 -0.68
C ILE A 374 28.57 -6.25 -0.75
N MET A 375 27.59 -5.49 -0.24
CA MET A 375 27.64 -4.03 -0.22
C MET A 375 28.81 -3.51 0.63
N GLU A 376 28.98 -4.04 1.84
CA GLU A 376 30.04 -3.64 2.78
C GLU A 376 31.43 -3.97 2.25
N ASN A 377 31.62 -5.19 1.73
CA ASN A 377 32.89 -5.62 1.15
C ASN A 377 33.24 -4.80 -0.09
N ALA A 378 32.27 -4.54 -0.98
CA ALA A 378 32.48 -3.68 -2.14
C ALA A 378 32.86 -2.25 -1.74
N ALA A 379 32.22 -1.69 -0.70
CA ALA A 379 32.54 -0.36 -0.19
C ALA A 379 33.94 -0.31 0.43
N ALA A 380 34.33 -1.33 1.22
CA ALA A 380 35.68 -1.46 1.79
C ALA A 380 36.76 -1.54 0.70
N ASN A 381 36.46 -2.22 -0.40
CA ASN A 381 37.33 -2.33 -1.57
C ASN A 381 37.22 -1.15 -2.56
N GLN A 382 36.56 -0.06 -2.19
CA GLN A 382 36.36 1.14 -3.02
C GLN A 382 35.64 0.88 -4.36
N GLN A 383 34.88 -0.21 -4.46
CA GLN A 383 34.07 -0.57 -5.63
C GLN A 383 32.66 0.05 -5.51
N TYR A 384 32.59 1.38 -5.59
CA TYR A 384 31.37 2.13 -5.27
C TYR A 384 30.15 1.80 -6.15
N GLU A 385 30.37 1.45 -7.42
CA GLU A 385 29.28 1.03 -8.32
C GLU A 385 28.66 -0.31 -7.89
N LEU A 386 29.50 -1.28 -7.50
CA LEU A 386 29.03 -2.57 -6.99
C LEU A 386 28.30 -2.38 -5.65
N ALA A 387 28.88 -1.58 -4.75
CA ALA A 387 28.25 -1.23 -3.48
C ALA A 387 26.89 -0.52 -3.70
N GLY A 388 26.82 0.40 -4.66
CA GLY A 388 25.58 1.09 -5.03
C GLY A 388 24.49 0.14 -5.53
N ARG A 389 24.83 -0.81 -6.41
CA ARG A 389 23.91 -1.85 -6.88
C ARG A 389 23.42 -2.75 -5.74
N ALA A 390 24.34 -3.24 -4.90
CA ALA A 390 24.00 -4.07 -3.74
C ALA A 390 23.09 -3.33 -2.75
N ARG A 391 23.37 -2.04 -2.47
CA ARG A 391 22.54 -1.17 -1.64
C ARG A 391 21.12 -1.06 -2.17
N ASP A 392 20.94 -0.87 -3.47
CA ASP A 392 19.62 -0.66 -4.07
C ASP A 392 18.82 -1.98 -4.19
N THR A 393 19.51 -3.11 -4.41
CA THR A 393 18.93 -4.46 -4.23
C THR A 393 18.47 -4.67 -2.80
N LEU A 394 19.35 -4.41 -1.81
CA LEU A 394 19.04 -4.57 -0.40
C LEU A 394 17.86 -3.70 0.06
N LYS A 395 17.77 -2.44 -0.41
CA LYS A 395 16.60 -1.58 -0.16
C LYS A 395 15.30 -2.21 -0.65
N SER A 396 15.35 -2.88 -1.81
CA SER A 396 14.19 -3.54 -2.41
C SER A 396 13.81 -4.80 -1.63
N LEU A 397 14.79 -5.63 -1.24
CA LEU A 397 14.56 -6.81 -0.40
C LEU A 397 14.00 -6.45 0.98
N ASN A 398 14.60 -5.47 1.67
CA ASN A 398 14.09 -4.95 2.95
C ASN A 398 12.67 -4.39 2.83
N TYR A 399 12.38 -3.71 1.73
CA TYR A 399 11.02 -3.23 1.47
C TYR A 399 10.05 -4.40 1.32
N ALA A 400 10.42 -5.44 0.59
CA ALA A 400 9.63 -6.65 0.39
C ALA A 400 9.38 -7.38 1.72
N GLN A 401 10.44 -7.70 2.47
CA GLN A 401 10.36 -8.39 3.77
C GLN A 401 9.45 -7.64 4.75
N ARG A 402 9.62 -6.31 4.87
CA ARG A 402 8.75 -5.50 5.74
C ARG A 402 7.29 -5.54 5.30
N LYS A 403 7.01 -5.56 3.99
CA LYS A 403 5.64 -5.60 3.46
C LYS A 403 5.01 -6.97 3.64
N LEU A 404 5.77 -8.04 3.43
CA LEU A 404 5.37 -9.42 3.69
C LEU A 404 5.09 -9.63 5.18
N GLY A 405 5.99 -9.19 6.06
CA GLY A 405 5.79 -9.26 7.51
C GLY A 405 4.54 -8.51 7.98
N HIS A 406 4.28 -7.30 7.46
CA HIS A 406 3.03 -6.59 7.77
C HIS A 406 1.78 -7.33 7.28
N LEU A 407 1.85 -7.98 6.11
CA LEU A 407 0.73 -8.73 5.55
C LEU A 407 0.50 -10.04 6.32
N ALA A 408 1.55 -10.77 6.65
CA ALA A 408 1.52 -11.98 7.47
C ALA A 408 0.93 -11.69 8.85
N ASP A 409 1.42 -10.63 9.52
CA ASP A 409 0.89 -10.16 10.78
C ASP A 409 -0.61 -9.86 10.69
N ALA A 410 -1.03 -9.15 9.64
CA ALA A 410 -2.43 -8.82 9.45
C ALA A 410 -3.30 -10.07 9.22
N ARG A 411 -2.81 -11.01 8.41
CA ARG A 411 -3.52 -12.24 8.09
C ARG A 411 -3.63 -13.21 9.28
N GLN A 412 -2.62 -13.26 10.14
CA GLN A 412 -2.59 -14.14 11.31
C GLN A 412 -3.34 -13.53 12.50
N LYS A 413 -3.13 -12.24 12.79
CA LYS A 413 -3.59 -11.62 14.04
C LYS A 413 -4.97 -10.99 13.93
N TYR A 414 -5.40 -10.54 12.75
CA TYR A 414 -6.62 -9.75 12.60
C TYR A 414 -7.78 -10.58 12.07
N SER A 415 -8.28 -11.48 12.92
CA SER A 415 -9.51 -12.26 12.69
C SER A 415 -10.40 -12.22 13.93
N PHE A 416 -11.31 -11.25 13.99
CA PHE A 416 -12.16 -10.97 15.15
C PHE A 416 -13.30 -10.00 14.80
N ILE A 417 -14.22 -9.81 15.73
CA ILE A 417 -15.15 -8.68 15.72
C ILE A 417 -14.50 -7.49 16.42
N TYR A 418 -14.42 -6.37 15.73
CA TYR A 418 -14.00 -5.08 16.30
C TYR A 418 -15.23 -4.23 16.60
N ALA A 419 -15.47 -3.93 17.88
CA ALA A 419 -16.51 -3.01 18.30
C ALA A 419 -15.97 -1.59 18.41
N ALA A 420 -16.22 -0.77 17.39
CA ALA A 420 -15.93 0.64 17.43
C ALA A 420 -17.04 1.37 18.18
N THR A 421 -16.72 1.96 19.33
CA THR A 421 -17.66 2.80 20.07
C THR A 421 -17.77 4.17 19.43
N GLY A 422 -19.00 4.57 19.09
CA GLY A 422 -19.27 5.88 18.52
C GLY A 422 -19.20 7.00 19.55
N TYR A 423 -18.92 8.22 19.09
CA TYR A 423 -19.00 9.43 19.93
C TYR A 423 -20.43 9.68 20.48
N ASP A 424 -21.44 9.11 19.83
CA ASP A 424 -22.87 9.20 20.17
C ASP A 424 -23.35 8.03 21.06
N GLY A 425 -22.43 7.24 21.61
CA GLY A 425 -22.73 6.05 22.41
C GLY A 425 -23.20 4.84 21.60
N LYS A 426 -23.49 5.00 20.30
CA LYS A 426 -23.85 3.89 19.41
C LYS A 426 -22.60 3.22 18.89
N SER A 427 -22.46 1.92 19.14
CA SER A 427 -21.30 1.17 18.66
C SER A 427 -21.59 0.49 17.31
N ILE A 428 -20.57 0.33 16.47
CA ILE A 428 -20.61 -0.48 15.25
C ILE A 428 -19.64 -1.65 15.40
N TRP A 429 -20.08 -2.83 15.00
CA TRP A 429 -19.28 -4.04 14.97
C TRP A 429 -18.81 -4.31 13.54
N TYR A 430 -17.50 -4.47 13.38
CA TYR A 430 -16.86 -4.85 12.13
C TYR A 430 -16.38 -6.30 12.23
N LEU A 431 -16.84 -7.16 11.31
CA LEU A 431 -16.23 -8.46 11.13
C LEU A 431 -14.93 -8.29 10.35
N ILE A 432 -13.82 -8.55 11.02
CA ILE A 432 -12.49 -8.54 10.41
C ILE A 432 -12.01 -9.98 10.30
N ARG A 433 -11.58 -10.39 9.10
CA ARG A 433 -10.99 -11.70 8.84
C ARG A 433 -9.71 -11.52 8.05
N ARG A 434 -8.59 -12.01 8.57
CA ARG A 434 -7.25 -11.92 7.96
C ARG A 434 -6.86 -10.48 7.56
N GLY A 435 -7.30 -9.50 8.37
CA GLY A 435 -7.06 -8.08 8.13
C GLY A 435 -8.08 -7.40 7.22
N GLU A 436 -9.02 -8.11 6.63
CA GLU A 436 -10.05 -7.54 5.75
C GLU A 436 -11.34 -7.29 6.49
N VAL A 437 -12.02 -6.19 6.18
CA VAL A 437 -13.39 -5.94 6.65
C VAL A 437 -14.33 -6.72 5.73
N ILE A 438 -14.93 -7.78 6.28
CA ILE A 438 -15.83 -8.67 5.53
C ILE A 438 -17.29 -8.25 5.67
N ASP A 439 -17.66 -7.73 6.85
CA ASP A 439 -19.05 -7.43 7.16
C ASP A 439 -19.14 -6.38 8.27
N VAL A 440 -20.29 -5.71 8.37
CA VAL A 440 -20.52 -4.62 9.33
C VAL A 440 -21.93 -4.73 9.89
N ALA A 441 -22.09 -4.54 11.20
CA ALA A 441 -23.38 -4.55 11.86
C ALA A 441 -23.47 -3.49 12.96
N ALA A 442 -24.67 -2.97 13.21
CA ALA A 442 -24.92 -2.12 14.37
C ALA A 442 -24.77 -2.95 15.65
N ALA A 443 -24.12 -2.39 16.67
CA ALA A 443 -24.06 -3.06 17.96
C ALA A 443 -25.46 -3.08 18.60
N PRO A 444 -25.93 -4.23 19.10
CA PRO A 444 -27.23 -4.30 19.77
C PRO A 444 -27.21 -3.49 21.07
N ALA A 445 -28.20 -2.64 21.27
CA ALA A 445 -28.39 -1.86 22.49
C ALA A 445 -29.34 -2.55 23.48
N ASN A 446 -30.22 -3.43 23.01
CA ASN A 446 -31.19 -4.14 23.84
C ASN A 446 -31.35 -5.62 23.43
N ALA A 447 -32.10 -6.38 24.25
CA ALA A 447 -32.25 -7.82 24.08
C ALA A 447 -33.05 -8.20 22.82
N SER A 448 -33.89 -7.30 22.30
CA SER A 448 -34.59 -7.50 21.03
C SER A 448 -33.62 -7.41 19.86
N GLN A 449 -32.83 -6.33 19.80
CA GLN A 449 -31.80 -6.13 18.78
C GLN A 449 -30.74 -7.24 18.82
N TYR A 450 -30.39 -7.74 20.00
CA TYR A 450 -29.50 -8.90 20.10
C TYR A 450 -30.12 -10.19 19.53
N ARG A 451 -31.44 -10.39 19.68
CA ARG A 451 -32.13 -11.53 19.06
C ARG A 451 -32.15 -11.42 17.54
N GLU A 452 -32.33 -10.22 17.00
CA GLU A 452 -32.32 -9.94 15.56
C GLU A 452 -30.95 -10.18 14.92
N ILE A 453 -29.86 -9.79 15.58
CA ILE A 453 -28.50 -9.97 15.05
C ILE A 453 -27.92 -11.37 15.30
N LYS A 454 -28.56 -12.20 16.13
CA LYS A 454 -28.07 -13.54 16.50
C LYS A 454 -27.84 -14.48 15.29
N PRO A 455 -28.72 -14.53 14.26
CA PRO A 455 -28.45 -15.30 13.04
C PRO A 455 -27.19 -14.79 12.31
N LEU A 456 -27.00 -13.46 12.22
CA LEU A 456 -25.81 -12.86 11.63
C LEU A 456 -24.53 -13.27 12.37
N MET A 457 -24.56 -13.31 13.71
CA MET A 457 -23.41 -13.78 14.51
C MET A 457 -23.05 -15.24 14.24
N ARG A 458 -24.02 -16.10 13.93
CA ARG A 458 -23.75 -17.49 13.53
C ARG A 458 -23.07 -17.54 12.16
N THR A 459 -23.52 -16.72 11.21
CA THR A 459 -22.88 -16.55 9.90
C THR A 459 -21.45 -16.01 10.03
N TRP A 460 -21.22 -15.07 10.94
CA TRP A 460 -19.88 -14.53 11.19
C TRP A 460 -18.95 -15.57 11.82
N ALA A 461 -19.45 -16.37 12.75
CA ALA A 461 -18.72 -17.49 13.34
C ALA A 461 -18.30 -18.50 12.26
N SER A 462 -19.23 -18.91 11.39
CA SER A 462 -18.91 -19.84 10.29
C SER A 462 -17.91 -19.26 9.29
N ARG A 463 -17.97 -17.95 9.00
CA ARG A 463 -16.98 -17.28 8.13
C ARG A 463 -15.58 -17.23 8.75
N LEU A 464 -15.46 -17.06 10.07
CA LEU A 464 -14.15 -17.09 10.74
C LEU A 464 -13.56 -18.50 10.80
N THR A 465 -14.39 -19.54 10.93
CA THR A 465 -13.96 -20.94 11.00
C THR A 465 -13.83 -21.63 9.64
N ALA A 466 -14.48 -21.11 8.60
CA ALA A 466 -14.34 -21.60 7.23
C ALA A 466 -12.85 -21.64 6.83
N GLY A 467 -12.43 -22.78 6.30
CA GLY A 467 -11.03 -23.11 6.04
C GLY A 467 -10.29 -22.11 5.14
N ASN A 468 -8.97 -22.33 5.03
CA ASN A 468 -7.97 -21.50 4.34
C ASN A 468 -8.15 -21.34 2.82
N GLY A 469 -9.37 -21.46 2.28
CA GLY A 469 -9.66 -20.98 0.95
C GLY A 469 -9.15 -19.55 0.83
N LYS A 470 -8.26 -19.30 -0.14
CA LYS A 470 -7.84 -17.95 -0.54
C LYS A 470 -9.06 -17.26 -1.13
N VAL A 471 -9.99 -16.83 -0.27
CA VAL A 471 -11.14 -16.03 -0.67
C VAL A 471 -10.56 -14.76 -1.28
N THR A 472 -10.71 -14.62 -2.59
CA THR A 472 -10.67 -13.33 -3.27
C THR A 472 -11.69 -12.46 -2.57
N SER A 473 -11.22 -11.53 -1.76
CA SER A 473 -12.10 -10.62 -1.05
C SER A 473 -12.63 -9.58 -2.02
N ASP A 474 -13.86 -9.13 -1.80
CA ASP A 474 -14.42 -8.00 -2.52
C ASP A 474 -13.72 -6.68 -2.14
N HIS A 475 -13.04 -6.67 -0.99
CA HIS A 475 -12.48 -5.47 -0.37
C HIS A 475 -11.00 -5.59 0.08
N PRO A 476 -10.08 -6.02 -0.81
CA PRO A 476 -8.68 -6.30 -0.45
C PRO A 476 -7.91 -5.03 -0.03
N HIS A 477 -8.39 -3.88 -0.48
CA HIS A 477 -7.90 -2.56 -0.10
C HIS A 477 -8.05 -2.23 1.40
N THR A 478 -8.94 -2.92 2.12
CA THR A 478 -9.18 -2.70 3.55
C THR A 478 -8.06 -3.26 4.44
N VAL A 479 -7.30 -4.27 3.96
CA VAL A 479 -6.15 -4.86 4.70
C VAL A 479 -5.19 -3.80 5.20
N SER A 480 -4.84 -2.86 4.31
CA SER A 480 -3.90 -1.79 4.63
C SER A 480 -4.46 -0.81 5.66
N VAL A 481 -5.78 -0.56 5.65
CA VAL A 481 -6.44 0.30 6.64
C VAL A 481 -6.47 -0.37 8.01
N VAL A 482 -6.94 -1.61 8.09
CA VAL A 482 -7.00 -2.39 9.34
C VAL A 482 -5.61 -2.56 9.95
N ALA A 483 -4.61 -2.93 9.15
CA ALA A 483 -3.25 -3.10 9.62
C ALA A 483 -2.60 -1.78 10.06
N ALA A 484 -2.89 -0.66 9.39
CA ALA A 484 -2.43 0.65 9.84
C ALA A 484 -3.15 1.09 11.13
N TRP A 485 -4.44 0.79 11.25
CA TRP A 485 -5.27 1.14 12.40
C TRP A 485 -4.76 0.48 13.68
N PHE A 486 -4.67 -0.85 13.70
CA PHE A 486 -4.30 -1.58 14.92
C PHE A 486 -2.82 -1.45 15.31
N ARG A 487 -1.93 -1.12 14.36
CA ARG A 487 -0.55 -0.73 14.69
C ARG A 487 -0.49 0.57 15.49
N LYS A 488 -1.33 1.56 15.14
CA LYS A 488 -1.43 2.85 15.84
C LYS A 488 -2.26 2.74 17.13
N HIS A 489 -3.32 1.94 17.12
CA HIS A 489 -4.29 1.82 18.21
C HIS A 489 -4.22 0.46 18.92
N ARG A 490 -3.03 0.11 19.44
CA ARG A 490 -2.82 -1.22 20.09
C ARG A 490 -3.76 -1.52 21.25
N ARG A 491 -4.29 -0.49 21.93
CA ARG A 491 -5.25 -0.67 23.04
C ARG A 491 -6.61 -1.16 22.55
N GLU A 492 -7.01 -0.82 21.33
CA GLU A 492 -8.29 -1.24 20.76
C GLU A 492 -8.33 -2.72 20.36
N LEU A 493 -7.17 -3.33 20.10
CA LEU A 493 -7.06 -4.78 19.94
C LEU A 493 -7.63 -5.54 21.16
N LYS A 494 -7.45 -4.98 22.37
CA LYS A 494 -7.98 -5.59 23.61
C LYS A 494 -9.52 -5.54 23.68
N GLN A 495 -10.16 -4.68 22.89
CA GLN A 495 -11.62 -4.53 22.87
C GLN A 495 -12.29 -5.48 21.89
N CYS A 496 -11.51 -6.10 20.99
CA CYS A 496 -11.96 -7.07 20.00
C CYS A 496 -12.37 -8.39 20.66
N PHE A 497 -13.28 -9.13 20.02
CA PHE A 497 -13.80 -10.39 20.56
C PHE A 497 -14.21 -11.36 19.45
N ALA A 498 -14.28 -12.64 19.80
CA ALA A 498 -14.80 -13.68 18.91
C ALA A 498 -16.34 -13.68 18.90
N PRO A 499 -17.00 -14.08 17.80
CA PRO A 499 -18.47 -14.11 17.69
C PRO A 499 -19.19 -14.84 18.83
N GLU A 500 -18.60 -15.91 19.37
CA GLU A 500 -19.15 -16.69 20.49
C GLU A 500 -19.24 -15.86 21.78
N SER A 501 -18.39 -14.85 21.91
CA SER A 501 -18.35 -13.93 23.05
C SER A 501 -19.26 -12.70 22.88
N ALA A 502 -19.92 -12.54 21.72
CA ALA A 502 -20.80 -11.40 21.43
C ALA A 502 -21.90 -11.21 22.48
N GLY A 503 -22.51 -12.29 22.96
CA GLY A 503 -23.56 -12.23 23.98
C GLY A 503 -23.08 -11.82 25.38
N ARG A 504 -21.80 -12.05 25.72
CA ARG A 504 -21.18 -11.50 26.94
C ARG A 504 -20.86 -10.02 26.77
N LYS A 505 -20.33 -9.64 25.61
CA LYS A 505 -19.97 -8.25 25.29
C LYS A 505 -21.19 -7.34 25.25
N TYR A 506 -22.28 -7.75 24.59
CA TYR A 506 -23.54 -7.02 24.58
C TYR A 506 -24.06 -6.78 26.01
N ARG A 507 -24.13 -7.82 26.85
CA ARG A 507 -24.60 -7.70 28.24
C ARG A 507 -23.75 -6.75 29.10
N HIS A 508 -22.46 -6.65 28.80
CA HIS A 508 -21.59 -5.66 29.43
C HIS A 508 -21.91 -4.25 28.93
N LEU A 509 -22.02 -4.05 27.61
CA LEU A 509 -22.35 -2.75 27.02
C LEU A 509 -23.74 -2.24 27.43
N SER A 510 -24.74 -3.12 27.57
CA SER A 510 -26.09 -2.76 28.01
C SER A 510 -26.19 -2.43 29.50
N ARG A 511 -25.14 -2.72 30.30
CA ARG A 511 -25.07 -2.44 31.75
C ARG A 511 -24.26 -1.19 32.08
N VAL A 512 -23.47 -0.67 31.14
CA VAL A 512 -22.73 0.58 31.32
C VAL A 512 -23.71 1.72 31.03
N PRO A 513 -24.06 2.57 32.02
CA PRO A 513 -24.90 3.73 31.75
C PRO A 513 -24.18 4.65 30.76
N VAL A 514 -24.91 5.10 29.74
CA VAL A 514 -24.45 6.13 28.80
C VAL A 514 -24.34 7.42 29.61
N GLY A 515 -23.12 7.77 30.02
CA GLY A 515 -22.81 8.96 30.78
C GLY A 515 -22.73 10.21 29.92
#